data_AF-J2JE86-F1
#
_entry.id   AF-J2JE86-F1
#
_cell.length_a   1.000
_cell.length_b   1.000
_cell.length_c   1.000
_cell.angle_alpha   90.00
_cell.angle_beta   90.00
_cell.angle_gamma   90.00
#
_symmetry.space_group_name_H-M   'P 1'
#
loop_
_entity.id
_entity.type
_entity.pdbx_description
1 polymer ?
#
loop_
_entity_poly.entity_id
_entity_poly.type
_entity_poly.pdbx_seq_one_letter_code
_entity_poly.pdbx_strand_id
1 'polypeptide(L)'
;MGTFQEQLARSKKLQPNRLKNDLFKYIRSIEKDLLDLEKKRISEDSKDIFGNPIGFYSEATEILSGGNKKAGDPFTGIDTGDWFKGFNMQEVAGVIRFSSTDSKNSIILSNGPDNTWLSDELFGLTDKELKEVITSRLLPFFIKNSKNILQI
;
A
#
# COMPACT_ATOMS: atom_id res chain seq x y z
N MET A 1 6.34 14.76 -39.10
CA MET A 1 7.43 13.91 -38.58
C MET A 1 8.68 14.77 -38.49
N GLY A 2 9.39 14.78 -37.36
CA GLY A 2 10.65 15.51 -37.23
C GLY A 2 11.82 14.74 -37.83
N THR A 3 12.93 15.44 -38.10
CA THR A 3 14.16 14.81 -38.60
C THR A 3 14.79 13.90 -37.52
N PHE A 4 15.71 13.01 -37.91
CA PHE A 4 16.44 12.17 -36.95
C PHE A 4 17.16 13.00 -35.87
N GLN A 5 17.76 14.14 -36.26
CA GLN A 5 18.43 15.05 -35.33
C GLN A 5 17.45 15.69 -34.34
N GLU A 6 16.26 16.07 -34.78
CA GLU A 6 15.21 16.60 -33.90
C GLU A 6 14.71 15.54 -32.92
N GLN A 7 14.53 14.30 -33.36
CA GLN A 7 14.13 13.19 -32.49
C GLN A 7 15.21 12.85 -31.46
N LEU A 8 16.48 12.89 -31.85
CA LEU A 8 17.62 12.72 -30.94
C LEU A 8 17.71 13.85 -29.91
N ALA A 9 17.40 15.09 -30.31
CA ALA A 9 17.34 16.21 -29.39
C ALA A 9 16.18 16.09 -28.40
N ARG A 10 15.01 15.59 -28.84
CA ARG A 10 13.85 15.32 -27.97
C ARG A 10 14.14 14.21 -26.97
N SER A 11 14.74 13.09 -27.39
CA SER A 11 15.04 11.97 -26.49
C SER A 11 15.97 12.36 -25.33
N LYS A 12 16.93 13.27 -25.58
CA LYS A 12 17.81 13.83 -24.53
C LYS A 12 17.07 14.62 -23.44
N LYS A 13 15.82 15.04 -23.67
CA LYS A 13 14.97 15.68 -22.64
C LYS A 13 14.48 14.69 -21.58
N LEU A 14 14.45 13.38 -21.89
CA LEU A 14 14.17 12.33 -20.92
C LEU A 14 15.39 12.10 -20.04
N GLN A 15 15.50 12.91 -18.99
CA GLN A 15 16.55 12.76 -17.99
C GLN A 15 16.08 11.78 -16.90
N PRO A 16 16.88 10.75 -16.54
CA PRO A 16 16.51 9.77 -15.52
C PRO A 16 16.08 10.40 -14.19
N ASN A 17 16.79 11.44 -13.73
CA ASN A 17 16.46 12.15 -12.49
C ASN A 17 15.09 12.84 -12.54
N ARG A 18 14.73 13.42 -13.69
CA ARG A 18 13.42 14.02 -13.89
C ARG A 18 12.32 12.97 -13.83
N LEU A 19 12.48 11.86 -14.55
CA LEU A 19 11.52 10.76 -14.55
C LEU A 19 11.36 10.15 -13.16
N LYS A 20 12.46 9.96 -12.42
CA LYS A 20 12.43 9.49 -11.02
C LYS A 20 11.61 10.43 -10.14
N ASN A 21 11.87 11.73 -10.20
CA ASN A 21 11.17 12.72 -9.39
C ASN A 21 9.67 12.82 -9.74
N ASP A 22 9.35 12.79 -11.03
CA ASP A 22 7.95 12.83 -11.50
C ASP A 22 7.20 11.56 -11.08
N LEU A 23 7.83 10.38 -11.21
CA LEU A 23 7.27 9.12 -10.75
C LEU A 23 7.05 9.12 -9.23
N PHE A 24 8.02 9.58 -8.46
CA PHE A 24 7.90 9.66 -7.01
C PHE A 24 6.75 10.57 -6.58
N LYS A 25 6.64 11.77 -7.18
CA LYS A 25 5.52 12.68 -6.94
C LYS A 25 4.18 12.06 -7.30
N TYR A 26 4.12 11.30 -8.39
CA TYR A 26 2.89 10.62 -8.78
C TYR A 26 2.52 9.50 -7.80
N ILE A 27 3.49 8.69 -7.35
CA ILE A 27 3.24 7.68 -6.31
C ILE A 27 2.68 8.33 -5.04
N ARG A 28 3.25 9.47 -4.62
CA ARG A 28 2.69 10.27 -3.51
C ARG A 28 1.27 10.77 -3.78
N SER A 29 0.96 11.15 -5.02
CA SER A 29 -0.38 11.63 -5.37
C SER A 29 -1.46 10.53 -5.32
N ILE A 30 -1.06 9.26 -5.44
CA ILE A 30 -1.97 8.11 -5.36
C ILE A 30 -1.90 7.39 -4.01
N GLU A 31 -1.22 7.97 -3.02
CA GLU A 31 -1.00 7.39 -1.69
C GLU A 31 -2.29 6.89 -1.05
N LYS A 32 -3.36 7.70 -1.11
CA LYS A 32 -4.66 7.33 -0.57
C LYS A 32 -5.17 6.02 -1.17
N ASP A 33 -5.06 5.85 -2.49
CA ASP A 33 -5.55 4.66 -3.17
C ASP A 33 -4.75 3.42 -2.78
N LEU A 34 -3.44 3.57 -2.57
CA LEU A 34 -2.57 2.48 -2.09
C LEU A 34 -2.94 2.07 -0.65
N LEU A 35 -3.16 3.06 0.23
CA LEU A 35 -3.59 2.79 1.61
C LEU A 35 -4.99 2.17 1.68
N ASP A 36 -5.89 2.57 0.78
CA ASP A 36 -7.24 2.02 0.72
C ASP A 36 -7.23 0.55 0.25
N LEU A 37 -6.29 0.16 -0.64
CA LEU A 37 -6.07 -1.25 -1.00
C LEU A 37 -5.64 -2.08 0.22
N GLU A 38 -4.67 -1.61 0.98
CA GLU A 38 -4.21 -2.32 2.20
C GLU A 38 -5.32 -2.45 3.24
N LYS A 39 -6.03 -1.35 3.50
CA LYS A 39 -7.17 -1.34 4.43
C LYS A 39 -8.20 -2.37 4.02
N LYS A 40 -8.57 -2.39 2.74
CA LYS A 40 -9.55 -3.32 2.19
C LYS A 40 -9.11 -4.78 2.37
N ARG A 41 -7.88 -5.11 1.99
CA ARG A 41 -7.33 -6.47 2.13
C ARG A 41 -7.35 -6.94 3.58
N ILE A 42 -6.99 -6.06 4.52
CA ILE A 42 -6.98 -6.41 5.94
C ILE A 42 -8.41 -6.48 6.50
N SER A 43 -9.28 -5.53 6.16
CA SER A 43 -10.60 -5.42 6.80
C SER A 43 -11.68 -6.30 6.20
N GLU A 44 -11.63 -6.53 4.89
CA GLU A 44 -12.64 -7.32 4.19
C GLU A 44 -12.12 -8.75 3.95
N ASP A 45 -10.90 -8.89 3.44
CA ASP A 45 -10.36 -10.20 3.09
C ASP A 45 -9.66 -10.90 4.27
N SER A 46 -9.33 -10.15 5.33
CA SER A 46 -8.61 -10.63 6.51
C SER A 46 -7.31 -11.36 6.17
N LYS A 47 -6.51 -10.76 5.27
CA LYS A 47 -5.31 -11.40 4.70
C LYS A 47 -4.05 -10.54 4.74
N ASP A 48 -2.90 -11.20 4.84
CA ASP A 48 -1.57 -10.60 4.70
C ASP A 48 -1.17 -10.42 3.21
N ILE A 49 0.04 -9.90 2.95
CA ILE A 49 0.52 -9.64 1.58
C ILE A 49 0.74 -10.91 0.75
N PHE A 50 0.74 -12.08 1.39
CA PHE A 50 0.86 -13.39 0.75
C PHE A 50 -0.49 -14.08 0.59
N GLY A 51 -1.56 -13.48 1.10
CA GLY A 51 -2.91 -14.02 1.06
C GLY A 51 -3.24 -14.99 2.20
N ASN A 52 -2.39 -15.08 3.23
CA ASN A 52 -2.65 -15.89 4.42
C ASN A 52 -3.58 -15.16 5.38
N PRO A 53 -4.43 -15.89 6.15
CA PRO A 53 -5.23 -15.29 7.20
C PRO A 53 -4.36 -14.59 8.25
N ILE A 54 -4.78 -13.40 8.67
CA ILE A 54 -4.05 -12.59 9.67
C ILE A 54 -4.38 -12.97 11.12
N GLY A 55 -5.42 -13.78 11.35
CA GLY A 55 -5.84 -14.23 12.67
C GLY A 55 -7.34 -14.35 12.82
N PHE A 56 -7.78 -14.80 14.00
CA PHE A 56 -9.18 -15.08 14.32
C PHE A 56 -9.52 -14.63 15.74
N TYR A 57 -10.75 -14.15 15.95
CA TYR A 57 -11.23 -13.73 17.26
C TYR A 57 -11.32 -14.90 18.24
N SER A 58 -10.90 -14.66 19.48
CA SER A 58 -11.01 -15.62 20.57
C SER A 58 -12.37 -15.54 21.25
N GLU A 59 -12.73 -16.57 22.02
CA GLU A 59 -13.92 -16.56 22.90
C GLU A 59 -13.91 -15.38 23.86
N ALA A 60 -12.74 -15.03 24.41
CA ALA A 60 -12.60 -13.85 25.26
C ALA A 60 -12.97 -12.56 24.52
N THR A 61 -12.63 -12.44 23.23
CA THR A 61 -12.98 -11.26 22.42
C THR A 61 -14.49 -11.21 22.14
N GLU A 62 -15.13 -12.35 21.94
CA GLU A 62 -16.58 -12.44 21.75
C GLU A 62 -17.33 -11.95 22.99
N ILE A 63 -16.90 -12.40 24.17
CA ILE A 63 -17.47 -11.97 25.46
C ILE A 63 -17.28 -10.46 25.65
N LEU A 64 -16.06 -9.95 25.44
CA LEU A 64 -15.73 -8.52 25.62
C LEU A 64 -16.45 -7.61 24.62
N SER A 65 -16.70 -8.11 23.40
CA SER A 65 -17.41 -7.36 22.35
C SER A 65 -18.93 -7.46 22.45
N GLY A 66 -19.47 -8.24 23.40
CA GLY A 66 -20.90 -8.49 23.53
C GLY A 66 -21.48 -9.26 22.34
N GLY A 67 -20.69 -10.13 21.70
CA GLY A 67 -21.11 -10.93 20.54
C GLY A 67 -20.96 -10.25 19.18
N ASN A 68 -20.42 -9.02 19.12
CA ASN A 68 -20.20 -8.31 17.84
C ASN A 68 -19.02 -8.87 17.04
N LYS A 69 -18.04 -9.48 17.71
CA LYS A 69 -16.88 -10.16 17.10
C LYS A 69 -16.91 -11.61 17.55
N LYS A 70 -17.42 -12.52 16.71
CA LYS A 70 -17.62 -13.92 17.14
C LYS A 70 -16.31 -14.68 17.18
N ALA A 71 -16.18 -15.60 18.12
CA ALA A 71 -15.02 -16.47 18.19
C ALA A 71 -14.89 -17.30 16.90
N GLY A 72 -13.66 -17.38 16.37
CA GLY A 72 -13.37 -18.05 15.10
C GLY A 72 -13.62 -17.20 13.85
N ASP A 73 -14.28 -16.04 13.96
CA ASP A 73 -14.35 -15.10 12.83
C ASP A 73 -12.97 -14.49 12.57
N PRO A 74 -12.61 -14.27 11.29
CA PRO A 74 -11.31 -13.71 10.94
C PRO A 74 -11.20 -12.24 11.40
N PHE A 75 -9.98 -11.82 11.71
CA PHE A 75 -9.72 -10.44 12.13
C PHE A 75 -9.95 -9.46 10.99
N THR A 76 -10.72 -8.42 11.27
CA THR A 76 -10.94 -7.32 10.32
C THR A 76 -10.04 -6.12 10.63
N GLY A 77 -9.32 -6.11 11.75
CA GLY A 77 -8.60 -4.92 12.24
C GLY A 77 -9.51 -3.72 12.60
N ILE A 78 -10.84 -3.85 12.42
CA ILE A 78 -11.83 -2.83 12.78
C ILE A 78 -12.19 -3.04 14.25
N ASP A 79 -11.46 -2.35 15.13
CA ASP A 79 -11.81 -2.26 16.54
C ASP A 79 -12.58 -0.95 16.82
N THR A 80 -11.89 0.19 16.78
CA THR A 80 -12.46 1.56 16.79
C THR A 80 -12.21 2.30 15.47
N GLY A 81 -11.51 1.64 14.54
CA GLY A 81 -11.00 2.22 13.29
C GLY A 81 -9.72 3.06 13.45
N ASP A 82 -9.23 3.30 14.65
CA ASP A 82 -8.08 4.21 14.88
C ASP A 82 -6.77 3.69 14.28
N TRP A 83 -6.54 2.37 14.32
CA TRP A 83 -5.39 1.76 13.67
C TRP A 83 -5.40 2.00 12.15
N PHE A 84 -6.55 1.89 11.48
CA PHE A 84 -6.69 2.22 10.06
C PHE A 84 -6.66 3.73 9.77
N LYS A 85 -7.13 4.58 10.68
CA LYS A 85 -6.97 6.05 10.55
C LYS A 85 -5.50 6.44 10.59
N GLY A 86 -4.69 5.71 11.34
CA GLY A 86 -3.25 5.92 11.45
C GLY A 86 -2.41 5.45 10.26
N PHE A 87 -3.01 4.73 9.29
CA PHE A 87 -2.30 4.21 8.11
C PHE A 87 -1.67 5.35 7.31
N ASN A 88 -0.39 5.19 6.99
CA ASN A 88 0.40 6.20 6.30
C ASN A 88 1.46 5.54 5.41
N MET A 89 1.94 6.34 4.46
CA MET A 89 3.06 5.99 3.61
C MET A 89 4.22 6.96 3.88
N GLN A 90 5.37 6.44 4.28
CA GLN A 90 6.56 7.22 4.62
C GLN A 90 7.75 6.86 3.74
N GLU A 91 8.52 7.86 3.31
CA GLU A 91 9.78 7.62 2.63
C GLU A 91 10.90 7.52 3.67
N VAL A 92 11.60 6.38 3.69
CA VAL A 92 12.74 6.13 4.56
C VAL A 92 13.89 5.63 3.69
N ALA A 93 14.98 6.41 3.62
CA ALA A 93 16.17 6.10 2.83
C ALA A 93 15.88 5.79 1.34
N GLY A 94 14.93 6.51 0.73
CA GLY A 94 14.54 6.32 -0.67
C GLY A 94 13.64 5.11 -0.91
N VAL A 95 13.18 4.44 0.14
CA VAL A 95 12.19 3.36 0.09
C VAL A 95 10.88 3.87 0.68
N ILE A 96 9.79 3.60 -0.03
CA ILE A 96 8.45 3.87 0.47
C ILE A 96 8.04 2.71 1.38
N ARG A 97 7.66 3.03 2.61
CA ARG A 97 7.19 2.08 3.62
C ARG A 97 5.78 2.43 4.05
N PHE A 98 4.95 1.41 4.18
CA PHE A 98 3.62 1.52 4.75
C PHE A 98 3.69 1.24 6.25
N SER A 99 2.85 1.93 7.04
CA SER A 99 2.81 1.76 8.49
C SER A 99 1.52 2.33 9.07
N SER A 100 1.33 2.20 10.39
CA SER A 100 0.32 2.92 11.15
C SER A 100 0.96 3.72 12.30
N THR A 101 0.47 4.94 12.52
CA THR A 101 0.87 5.80 13.65
C THR A 101 0.24 5.40 14.98
N ASP A 102 -0.73 4.50 14.97
CA ASP A 102 -1.43 4.04 16.17
C ASP A 102 -0.48 3.21 17.05
N SER A 103 -0.54 3.41 18.37
CA SER A 103 0.30 2.70 19.34
C SER A 103 0.11 1.18 19.32
N LYS A 104 -1.04 0.69 18.85
CA LYS A 104 -1.31 -0.74 18.67
C LYS A 104 -0.46 -1.36 17.56
N ASN A 105 0.08 -0.55 16.63
CA ASN A 105 0.86 -1.04 15.50
C ASN A 105 2.09 -1.84 15.95
N SER A 106 2.78 -1.40 17.01
CA SER A 106 3.92 -2.14 17.53
C SER A 106 3.53 -3.47 18.18
N ILE A 107 2.33 -3.56 18.78
CA ILE A 107 1.84 -4.81 19.39
C ILE A 107 1.48 -5.81 18.29
N ILE A 108 0.73 -5.36 17.27
CA ILE A 108 0.30 -6.18 16.12
C ILE A 108 1.49 -6.76 15.35
N LEU A 109 2.55 -5.98 15.18
CA LEU A 109 3.76 -6.41 14.46
C LEU A 109 4.83 -7.05 15.36
N SER A 110 4.57 -7.20 16.67
CA SER A 110 5.55 -7.81 17.58
C SER A 110 5.40 -9.33 17.62
N ASN A 111 6.48 -10.05 17.89
CA ASN A 111 6.41 -11.47 18.27
C ASN A 111 6.14 -11.66 19.78
N GLY A 112 5.52 -10.65 20.42
CA GLY A 112 5.28 -10.63 21.85
C GLY A 112 4.10 -11.51 22.28
N PRO A 113 3.98 -11.83 23.58
CA PRO A 113 2.90 -12.66 24.11
C PRO A 113 1.51 -12.04 23.93
N ASP A 114 1.45 -10.73 23.70
CA ASP A 114 0.22 -9.97 23.46
C ASP A 114 -0.17 -9.91 21.97
N ASN A 115 0.66 -10.44 21.06
CA ASN A 115 0.31 -10.49 19.65
C ASN A 115 -0.57 -11.71 19.36
N THR A 116 -1.81 -11.44 18.95
CA THR A 116 -2.77 -12.46 18.53
C THR A 116 -2.81 -12.64 17.01
N TRP A 117 -2.07 -11.84 16.26
CA TRP A 117 -2.03 -11.89 14.80
C TRP A 117 -1.03 -12.95 14.32
N LEU A 118 -1.39 -13.62 13.24
CA LEU A 118 -0.62 -14.73 12.67
C LEU A 118 0.45 -14.27 11.68
N SER A 119 0.51 -12.97 11.35
CA SER A 119 1.41 -12.41 10.35
C SER A 119 1.89 -11.02 10.75
N ASP A 120 3.19 -10.78 10.60
CA ASP A 120 3.84 -9.47 10.68
C ASP A 120 3.99 -8.81 9.30
N GLU A 121 3.67 -9.53 8.22
CA GLU A 121 3.78 -9.10 6.83
C GLU A 121 2.46 -8.49 6.32
N LEU A 122 1.94 -7.55 7.11
CA LEU A 122 0.64 -6.90 6.86
C LEU A 122 0.72 -5.78 5.83
N PHE A 123 1.83 -5.05 5.83
CA PHE A 123 2.01 -3.80 5.11
C PHE A 123 2.65 -4.03 3.73
N GLY A 124 2.14 -3.35 2.71
CA GLY A 124 2.56 -3.52 1.33
C GLY A 124 1.46 -4.06 0.41
N LEU A 125 1.86 -4.28 -0.84
CA LEU A 125 0.98 -4.78 -1.89
C LEU A 125 1.30 -6.24 -2.17
N THR A 126 0.25 -7.05 -2.31
CA THR A 126 0.34 -8.38 -2.93
C THR A 126 0.82 -8.24 -4.39
N ASP A 127 1.33 -9.31 -4.98
CA ASP A 127 1.71 -9.33 -6.41
C ASP A 127 0.55 -8.91 -7.33
N LYS A 128 -0.67 -9.29 -6.97
CA LYS A 128 -1.88 -8.94 -7.73
C LYS A 128 -2.15 -7.43 -7.66
N GLU A 129 -2.15 -6.86 -6.45
CA GLU A 129 -2.38 -5.42 -6.24
C GLU A 129 -1.27 -4.60 -6.88
N LEU A 130 0.00 -5.02 -6.75
CA LEU A 130 1.14 -4.36 -7.37
C LEU A 130 0.99 -4.34 -8.90
N LYS A 131 0.66 -5.48 -9.51
CA LYS A 131 0.41 -5.56 -10.96
C LYS A 131 -0.74 -4.63 -11.37
N GLU A 132 -1.82 -4.61 -10.61
CA GLU A 132 -2.97 -3.74 -10.87
C GLU A 132 -2.60 -2.25 -10.80
N VAL A 133 -1.88 -1.84 -9.76
CA VAL A 133 -1.37 -0.46 -9.60
C VAL A 133 -0.43 -0.08 -10.75
N ILE A 134 0.48 -0.98 -11.15
CA ILE A 134 1.38 -0.76 -12.27
C ILE A 134 0.58 -0.55 -13.56
N THR A 135 -0.34 -1.46 -13.89
CA THR A 135 -1.08 -1.43 -15.16
C THR A 135 -2.08 -0.28 -15.22
N SER A 136 -2.82 0.00 -14.13
CA SER A 136 -3.92 0.97 -14.13
C SER A 136 -3.47 2.39 -13.82
N ARG A 137 -2.40 2.58 -13.03
CA ARG A 137 -1.97 3.90 -12.54
C ARG A 137 -0.60 4.30 -13.04
N LEU A 138 0.43 3.47 -12.80
CA LEU A 138 1.83 3.89 -13.03
C LEU A 138 2.17 3.92 -14.52
N LEU A 139 1.82 2.88 -15.28
CA LEU A 139 2.14 2.79 -16.69
C LEU A 139 1.46 3.89 -17.53
N PRO A 140 0.15 4.19 -17.37
CA PRO A 140 -0.49 5.29 -18.08
C PRO A 140 0.15 6.65 -17.76
N PHE A 141 0.47 6.89 -16.48
CA PHE A 141 1.20 8.09 -16.07
C PHE A 141 2.58 8.15 -16.74
N PHE A 142 3.36 7.08 -16.70
CA PHE A 142 4.71 7.04 -17.24
C PHE A 142 4.73 7.32 -18.74
N ILE A 143 3.81 6.71 -19.50
CA ILE A 143 3.65 6.96 -20.94
C ILE A 143 3.26 8.41 -21.19
N LYS A 144 2.23 8.93 -20.49
CA LYS A 144 1.76 10.30 -20.66
C LYS A 144 2.84 11.33 -20.31
N ASN A 145 3.52 11.15 -19.19
CA ASN A 145 4.60 12.03 -18.76
C ASN A 145 5.76 12.02 -19.77
N SER A 146 6.15 10.84 -20.24
CA SER A 146 7.20 10.70 -21.26
C SER A 146 6.82 11.41 -22.56
N LYS A 147 5.58 11.24 -23.04
CA LYS A 147 5.06 11.95 -24.23
C LYS A 147 5.09 13.47 -24.04
N ASN A 148 4.65 13.95 -22.88
CA ASN A 148 4.67 15.38 -22.56
C ASN A 148 6.10 15.96 -22.56
N ILE A 149 7.07 15.24 -21.99
CA ILE A 149 8.49 15.65 -21.98
C ILE A 149 9.05 15.71 -23.41
N LEU A 150 8.70 14.71 -24.21
CA LEU A 150 9.12 14.60 -25.61
C LEU A 150 8.36 15.56 -26.55
N GLN A 151 7.27 16.17 -26.09
CA GLN A 151 6.37 17.03 -26.87
C GLN A 151 5.83 16.29 -28.11
N ILE A 152 5.24 15.12 -27.88
CA ILE A 152 4.66 14.23 -28.89
C ILE A 152 3.24 13.80 -28.53
#